data_AF-A0A3Q9W0W2-F1
#
_entry.id   AF-A0A3Q9W0W2-F1
#
_cell.length_a   1.000
_cell.length_b   1.000
_cell.length_c   1.000
_cell.angle_alpha   90.00
_cell.angle_beta   90.00
_cell.angle_gamma   90.00
#
_symmetry.space_group_name_H-M   'P 1'
#
loop_
_entity.id
_entity.type
_entity.pdbx_description
1 polymer ?
#
loop_
_entity_poly.entity_id
_entity_poly.type
_entity_poly.pdbx_seq_one_letter_code
_entity_poly.pdbx_strand_id
1 'polypeptide(L)'
;PVAGEESQFIAYVAYPLDLFEEGSVTNMFTSIVGNVFGFKALRALRLEDLRIPTAYVKTFQGPPHGIQVERDKLNKYGRPLLGCTIKPKLGLSAKNYGRAVYECLRGGLDFTKDDENVNSQPFMRWRDRFLFCAEAI
;
A
#
# COMPACT_ATOMS: atom_id res chain seq x y z
N PRO A 1 -26.63 -18.08 1.21
CA PRO A 1 -25.62 -19.18 1.20
C PRO A 1 -24.61 -18.87 0.10
N VAL A 2 -23.33 -19.19 0.32
CA VAL A 2 -22.30 -19.06 -0.72
C VAL A 2 -22.48 -20.22 -1.71
N ALA A 3 -22.40 -19.94 -3.01
CA ALA A 3 -22.59 -20.95 -4.04
C ALA A 3 -21.52 -22.05 -3.92
N GLY A 4 -21.93 -23.32 -3.85
CA GLY A 4 -21.03 -24.46 -3.71
C GLY A 4 -20.57 -24.75 -2.26
N GLU A 5 -20.97 -23.97 -1.28
CA GLU A 5 -20.53 -24.10 0.12
C GLU A 5 -21.72 -24.20 1.07
N GLU A 6 -21.99 -25.40 1.60
CA GLU A 6 -23.18 -25.70 2.40
C GLU A 6 -23.22 -24.99 3.76
N SER A 7 -22.06 -24.66 4.32
CA SER A 7 -21.92 -24.08 5.67
C SER A 7 -21.40 -22.64 5.67
N GLN A 8 -21.41 -21.96 4.51
CA GLN A 8 -20.97 -20.57 4.38
C GLN A 8 -22.11 -19.66 3.95
N PHE A 9 -22.10 -18.44 4.50
CA PHE A 9 -23.15 -17.46 4.30
C PHE A 9 -22.55 -16.08 4.10
N ILE A 10 -23.19 -15.26 3.27
CA ILE A 10 -22.92 -13.82 3.19
C ILE A 10 -23.91 -13.12 4.11
N ALA A 11 -23.39 -12.41 5.11
CA ALA A 11 -24.16 -11.56 6.00
C ALA A 11 -23.93 -10.10 5.62
N TYR A 12 -25.02 -9.35 5.42
CA TYR A 12 -24.97 -7.91 5.18
C TYR A 12 -25.29 -7.17 6.47
N VAL A 13 -24.41 -6.27 6.89
CA VAL A 13 -24.55 -5.50 8.14
C VAL A 13 -24.50 -4.02 7.81
N ALA A 14 -25.43 -3.24 8.38
CA ALA A 14 -25.46 -1.79 8.26
C ALA A 14 -25.06 -1.13 9.58
N TYR A 15 -24.12 -0.17 9.50
CA TYR A 15 -23.66 0.62 10.63
C TYR A 15 -24.08 2.08 10.44
N PRO A 16 -24.69 2.74 11.45
CA PRO A 16 -24.93 4.18 11.42
C PRO A 16 -23.61 4.96 11.22
N LEU A 17 -23.68 6.06 10.45
CA LEU A 17 -22.51 6.89 10.13
C LEU A 17 -21.84 7.45 11.39
N ASP A 18 -22.64 7.84 12.39
CA ASP A 18 -22.19 8.49 13.62
C ASP A 18 -21.32 7.58 14.52
N LEU A 19 -21.21 6.28 14.20
CA LEU A 19 -20.28 5.37 14.88
C LEU A 19 -18.82 5.58 14.47
N PHE A 20 -18.57 6.29 13.38
CA PHE A 20 -17.26 6.40 12.77
C PHE A 20 -16.66 7.79 12.93
N GLU A 21 -15.43 7.82 13.44
CA GLU A 21 -14.62 9.03 13.47
C GLU A 21 -14.28 9.47 12.03
N GLU A 22 -14.50 10.75 11.75
CA GLU A 22 -14.18 11.39 10.48
C GLU A 22 -12.69 11.25 10.15
N GLY A 23 -12.36 10.86 8.91
CA GLY A 23 -10.98 10.77 8.45
C GLY A 23 -10.15 9.62 9.06
N SER A 24 -10.75 8.69 9.80
CA SER A 24 -10.04 7.65 10.55
C SER A 24 -10.33 6.23 10.06
N VAL A 25 -9.50 5.71 9.14
CA VAL A 25 -9.57 4.30 8.72
C VAL A 25 -9.33 3.36 9.91
N THR A 26 -8.47 3.78 10.84
CA THR A 26 -8.20 3.08 12.09
C THR A 26 -9.48 2.86 12.90
N ASN A 27 -10.23 3.92 13.18
CA ASN A 27 -11.48 3.82 13.92
C ASN A 27 -12.50 2.93 13.20
N MET A 28 -12.67 3.10 11.88
CA MET A 28 -13.57 2.25 11.09
C MET A 28 -13.22 0.76 11.23
N PHE A 29 -11.95 0.39 11.13
CA PHE A 29 -11.52 -1.01 11.29
C PHE A 29 -11.67 -1.51 12.73
N THR A 30 -11.33 -0.69 13.73
CA THR A 30 -11.57 -1.04 15.13
C THR A 30 -13.06 -1.36 15.38
N SER A 31 -13.96 -0.56 14.81
CA SER A 31 -15.42 -0.74 14.96
C SER A 31 -15.96 -1.97 14.24
N ILE A 32 -15.52 -2.26 13.02
CA ILE A 32 -16.10 -3.34 12.20
C ILE A 32 -15.43 -4.69 12.46
N VAL A 33 -14.11 -4.74 12.54
CA VAL A 33 -13.35 -6.01 12.58
C VAL A 33 -12.64 -6.27 13.92
N GLY A 34 -12.69 -5.33 14.87
CA GLY A 34 -11.88 -5.37 16.09
C GLY A 34 -12.05 -6.64 16.93
N ASN A 35 -13.29 -7.07 17.19
CA ASN A 35 -13.58 -8.19 18.09
C ASN A 35 -14.32 -9.37 17.43
N VAL A 36 -15.08 -9.12 16.36
CA VAL A 36 -16.06 -10.08 15.82
C VAL A 36 -15.44 -11.35 15.22
N PHE A 37 -14.18 -11.30 14.80
CA PHE A 37 -13.45 -12.45 14.26
C PHE A 37 -13.04 -13.47 15.34
N GLY A 38 -13.03 -13.08 16.62
CA GLY A 38 -12.70 -13.95 17.75
C GLY A 38 -13.91 -14.62 18.42
N PHE A 39 -15.12 -14.47 17.85
CA PHE A 39 -16.34 -14.96 18.48
C PHE A 39 -16.39 -16.50 18.46
N LYS A 40 -16.44 -17.15 19.63
CA LYS A 40 -16.43 -18.62 19.76
C LYS A 40 -17.57 -19.32 19.01
N ALA A 41 -18.67 -18.62 18.75
CA ALA A 41 -19.82 -19.14 18.01
C ALA A 41 -19.60 -19.19 16.48
N LEU A 42 -18.56 -18.51 15.98
CA LEU A 42 -18.21 -18.48 14.56
C LEU A 42 -16.99 -19.36 14.32
N ARG A 43 -17.10 -20.34 13.41
CA ARG A 43 -15.95 -21.18 13.01
C ARG A 43 -14.91 -20.39 12.23
N ALA A 44 -15.37 -19.48 11.36
CA ALA A 44 -14.56 -18.58 10.56
C ALA A 44 -15.41 -17.36 10.18
N LEU A 45 -14.74 -16.24 9.94
CA LEU A 45 -15.36 -15.02 9.42
C LEU A 45 -14.39 -14.37 8.44
N ARG A 46 -14.92 -13.78 7.37
CA ARG A 46 -14.19 -12.96 6.41
C ARG A 46 -15.02 -11.73 6.07
N LEU A 47 -14.39 -10.56 6.13
CA LEU A 47 -14.96 -9.34 5.59
C LEU A 47 -14.67 -9.32 4.09
N GLU A 48 -15.71 -9.44 3.27
CA GLU A 48 -15.57 -9.50 1.81
C GLU A 48 -15.53 -8.12 1.16
N ASP A 49 -16.40 -7.20 1.59
CA ASP A 49 -16.50 -5.86 1.00
C ASP A 49 -17.05 -4.84 2.01
N LEU A 50 -16.81 -3.55 1.74
CA LEU A 50 -17.34 -2.43 2.50
C LEU A 50 -17.93 -1.38 1.55
N ARG A 51 -19.22 -1.08 1.72
CA ARG A 51 -19.85 0.07 1.09
C ARG A 51 -19.54 1.34 1.88
N ILE A 52 -18.62 2.17 1.39
CA ILE A 52 -18.28 3.44 2.05
C ILE A 52 -19.16 4.58 1.49
N PRO A 53 -20.03 5.21 2.32
CA PRO A 53 -20.93 6.26 1.84
C PRO A 53 -20.16 7.55 1.53
N THR A 54 -20.64 8.33 0.54
CA THR A 54 -20.00 9.59 0.12
C THR A 54 -19.80 10.58 1.27
N ALA A 55 -20.74 10.62 2.24
CA ALA A 55 -20.61 11.45 3.44
C ALA A 55 -19.35 11.12 4.23
N TYR A 56 -19.02 9.82 4.39
CA TYR A 56 -17.79 9.40 5.08
C TYR A 56 -16.56 9.59 4.20
N VAL A 57 -16.60 9.21 2.91
CA VAL A 57 -15.48 9.37 1.96
C VAL A 57 -14.97 10.82 1.94
N LYS A 58 -15.87 11.81 1.99
CA LYS A 58 -15.53 13.24 1.95
C LYS A 58 -14.76 13.74 3.18
N THR A 59 -14.68 12.96 4.25
CA THR A 59 -13.90 13.30 5.44
C THR A 59 -12.41 12.98 5.30
N PHE A 60 -12.02 12.27 4.24
CA PHE A 60 -10.64 11.87 3.97
C PHE A 60 -10.02 12.76 2.90
N GLN A 61 -8.71 13.02 3.05
CA GLN A 61 -7.92 13.65 1.99
C GLN A 61 -7.89 12.78 0.71
N GLY A 62 -7.82 11.46 0.87
CA GLY A 62 -7.64 10.52 -0.24
C GLY A 62 -6.19 10.54 -0.80
N PRO A 63 -5.99 10.16 -2.07
CA PRO A 63 -4.67 10.14 -2.69
C PRO A 63 -4.02 11.54 -2.72
N PRO A 64 -2.74 11.70 -2.34
CA PRO A 64 -2.07 13.01 -2.36
C PRO A 64 -2.01 13.69 -3.74
N HIS A 65 -2.04 12.92 -4.83
CA HIS A 65 -1.98 13.43 -6.21
C HIS A 65 -2.99 12.73 -7.12
N GLY A 66 -3.06 11.40 -7.06
CA GLY A 66 -3.89 10.61 -7.96
C GLY A 66 -3.23 10.37 -9.33
N ILE A 67 -3.86 9.51 -10.13
CA ILE A 67 -3.27 8.95 -11.36
C ILE A 67 -2.96 10.04 -12.39
N GLN A 68 -3.88 10.98 -12.60
CA GLN A 68 -3.76 12.03 -13.61
C GLN A 68 -2.60 12.97 -13.27
N VAL A 69 -2.60 13.50 -12.05
CA VAL A 69 -1.54 14.42 -11.59
C VAL A 69 -0.17 13.73 -11.55
N GLU A 70 -0.10 12.45 -11.16
CA GLU A 70 1.16 11.69 -11.19
C GLU A 70 1.70 11.55 -12.63
N ARG A 71 0.84 11.26 -13.61
CA ARG A 71 1.24 11.21 -15.02
C ARG A 71 1.68 12.56 -15.56
N ASP A 72 0.99 13.62 -15.16
CA ASP A 72 1.31 14.99 -15.57
C ASP A 72 2.67 15.43 -15.00
N LYS A 73 2.93 15.16 -13.71
CA LYS A 73 4.20 15.46 -13.06
C LYS A 73 5.39 14.74 -13.67
N LEU A 74 5.18 13.51 -14.15
CA LEU A 74 6.23 12.68 -14.75
C LEU A 74 6.36 12.84 -16.26
N ASN A 75 5.40 13.52 -16.90
CA ASN A 75 5.26 13.62 -18.35
C ASN A 75 5.29 12.25 -19.07
N LYS A 76 4.50 11.28 -18.57
CA LYS A 76 4.47 9.89 -19.08
C LYS A 76 3.05 9.41 -19.36
N TYR A 77 2.73 9.20 -20.64
CA TYR A 77 1.39 8.84 -21.13
C TYR A 77 1.42 7.65 -22.09
N GLY A 78 0.26 7.06 -22.35
CA GLY A 78 0.08 6.03 -23.38
C GLY A 78 0.69 4.66 -23.07
N ARG A 79 1.36 4.50 -21.92
CA ARG A 79 1.90 3.21 -21.45
C ARG A 79 1.85 3.05 -19.92
N PRO A 80 1.94 1.80 -19.42
CA PRO A 80 2.24 1.53 -18.02
C PRO A 80 3.60 2.12 -17.60
N LEU A 81 3.72 2.45 -16.32
CA LEU A 81 5.01 2.80 -15.71
C LEU A 81 5.76 1.51 -15.36
N LEU A 82 7.06 1.48 -15.61
CA LEU A 82 7.92 0.32 -15.37
C LEU A 82 8.77 0.57 -14.13
N GLY A 83 8.81 -0.40 -13.21
CA GLY A 83 9.59 -0.31 -11.98
C GLY A 83 10.27 -1.61 -11.60
N CYS A 84 11.37 -1.53 -10.85
CA CYS A 84 12.02 -2.70 -10.26
C CYS A 84 12.32 -2.51 -8.77
N THR A 85 12.35 -3.61 -8.02
CA THR A 85 12.90 -3.63 -6.66
C THR A 85 14.36 -4.04 -6.74
N ILE A 86 15.26 -3.29 -6.11
CA ILE A 86 16.70 -3.64 -6.12
C ILE A 86 16.92 -4.96 -5.37
N LYS A 87 17.79 -5.81 -5.91
CA LYS A 87 18.19 -7.10 -5.34
C LYS A 87 19.72 -7.19 -5.22
N PRO A 88 20.28 -8.01 -4.30
CA PRO A 88 19.59 -8.86 -3.33
C PRO A 88 18.78 -8.06 -2.29
N LYS A 89 17.83 -8.73 -1.62
CA LYS A 89 16.89 -8.10 -0.69
C LYS A 89 17.57 -7.21 0.36
N LEU A 90 18.66 -7.71 0.94
CA LEU A 90 19.47 -7.05 1.96
C LEU A 90 20.96 -7.32 1.68
N GLY A 91 21.84 -6.52 2.28
CA GLY A 91 23.29 -6.75 2.27
C GLY A 91 24.09 -5.93 1.25
N LEU A 92 23.44 -5.18 0.36
CA LEU A 92 24.13 -4.17 -0.44
C LEU A 92 24.56 -2.97 0.42
N SER A 93 25.75 -2.45 0.16
CA SER A 93 26.15 -1.13 0.67
C SER A 93 25.38 -0.02 -0.06
N ALA A 94 25.26 1.16 0.55
CA ALA A 94 24.58 2.31 -0.05
C ALA A 94 25.10 2.67 -1.45
N LYS A 95 26.43 2.63 -1.64
CA LYS A 95 27.07 2.91 -2.93
C LYS A 95 26.70 1.89 -4.00
N ASN A 96 26.73 0.59 -3.67
CA ASN A 96 26.34 -0.45 -4.63
C ASN A 96 24.84 -0.44 -4.90
N TYR A 97 24.03 -0.02 -3.92
CA TYR A 97 22.61 0.20 -4.10
C TYR A 97 22.34 1.31 -5.13
N GLY A 98 22.98 2.48 -4.98
CA GLY A 98 22.88 3.58 -5.96
C GLY A 98 23.37 3.17 -7.36
N ARG A 99 24.45 2.38 -7.47
CA ARG A 99 24.89 1.83 -8.75
C ARG A 99 23.80 0.97 -9.41
N ALA A 100 23.15 0.10 -8.65
CA ALA A 100 22.06 -0.73 -9.19
C ALA A 100 20.87 0.12 -9.65
N VAL A 101 20.52 1.16 -8.88
CA VAL A 101 19.49 2.14 -9.26
C VAL A 101 19.81 2.79 -10.60
N TYR A 102 21.01 3.34 -10.75
CA TYR A 102 21.46 3.99 -11.98
C TYR A 102 21.34 3.07 -13.20
N GLU A 103 21.86 1.85 -13.10
CA GLU A 103 21.84 0.85 -14.18
C GLU A 103 20.42 0.47 -14.60
N CYS A 104 19.50 0.38 -13.64
CA CYS A 104 18.10 0.11 -13.90
C CYS A 104 17.37 1.27 -14.59
N LEU A 105 17.56 2.50 -14.12
CA LEU A 105 16.89 3.68 -14.68
C LEU A 105 17.40 4.01 -16.08
N ARG A 106 18.73 4.00 -16.29
CA ARG A 106 19.31 4.20 -17.63
C ARG A 106 18.88 3.13 -18.63
N GLY A 107 18.51 1.95 -18.14
CA GLY A 107 18.00 0.83 -18.92
C GLY A 107 16.57 1.02 -19.43
N GLY A 108 15.89 2.10 -19.04
CA GLY A 108 14.56 2.47 -19.51
C GLY A 108 13.42 2.25 -18.51
N LEU A 109 13.73 1.90 -17.26
CA LEU A 109 12.72 1.87 -16.19
C LEU A 109 12.36 3.29 -15.75
N ASP A 110 11.11 3.49 -15.35
CA ASP A 110 10.65 4.79 -14.83
C ASP A 110 11.00 4.94 -13.35
N PHE A 111 11.05 3.83 -12.62
CA PHE A 111 11.34 3.79 -11.19
C PHE A 111 12.21 2.63 -10.76
N THR A 112 12.90 2.82 -9.66
CA THR A 112 13.42 1.76 -8.79
C THR A 112 12.80 1.92 -7.42
N LYS A 113 12.71 0.85 -6.63
CA LYS A 113 12.23 0.93 -5.24
C LYS A 113 13.12 0.18 -4.26
N ASP A 114 13.14 0.71 -3.04
CA ASP A 114 13.52 -0.02 -1.84
C ASP A 114 12.69 -1.29 -1.72
N ASP A 115 13.33 -2.36 -1.26
CA ASP A 115 12.61 -3.56 -0.82
C ASP A 115 11.92 -3.25 0.53
N GLU A 116 10.78 -3.86 0.83
CA GLU A 116 9.97 -3.53 2.00
C GLU A 116 10.71 -3.73 3.34
N ASN A 117 11.76 -4.56 3.34
CA ASN A 117 12.60 -4.79 4.50
C ASN A 117 13.84 -3.85 4.56
N VAL A 118 14.08 -3.01 3.55
CA VAL A 118 15.20 -2.05 3.52
C VAL A 118 14.77 -0.76 4.21
N ASN A 119 15.21 -0.58 5.45
CA ASN A 119 14.90 0.59 6.26
C ASN A 119 16.22 1.33 6.53
N SER A 120 16.85 1.04 7.68
CA SER A 120 18.17 1.55 8.05
C SER A 120 18.92 0.48 8.82
N GLN A 121 19.68 -0.35 8.11
CA GLN A 121 20.43 -1.46 8.67
C GLN A 121 21.91 -1.11 8.87
N PRO A 122 22.66 -1.85 9.70
CA PRO A 122 24.09 -1.61 9.89
C PRO A 122 24.92 -1.59 8.60
N PHE A 123 24.57 -2.41 7.60
CA PHE A 123 25.28 -2.48 6.32
C PHE A 123 24.91 -1.34 5.34
N MET A 124 23.82 -0.61 5.61
CA MET A 124 23.33 0.48 4.76
C MET A 124 22.40 1.41 5.56
N ARG A 125 22.95 2.51 6.08
CA ARG A 125 22.15 3.54 6.74
C ARG A 125 21.32 4.30 5.71
N TRP A 126 20.09 4.65 6.09
CA TRP A 126 19.12 5.24 5.17
C TRP A 126 19.63 6.53 4.52
N ARG A 127 20.31 7.39 5.27
CA ARG A 127 20.81 8.68 4.77
C ARG A 127 21.84 8.48 3.67
N ASP A 128 22.77 7.55 3.85
CA ASP A 128 23.78 7.24 2.84
C ASP A 128 23.13 6.65 1.58
N ARG A 129 22.15 5.75 1.75
CA ARG A 129 21.36 5.21 0.64
C ARG A 129 20.67 6.33 -0.14
N PHE A 130 20.01 7.25 0.56
CA PHE A 130 19.28 8.35 -0.06
C PHE A 130 20.21 9.24 -0.88
N LEU A 131 21.42 9.51 -0.39
CA LEU A 131 22.41 10.31 -1.12
C LEU A 131 22.88 9.62 -2.40
N PHE A 132 23.26 8.34 -2.34
CA PHE A 132 23.70 7.61 -3.54
C PHE A 132 22.56 7.31 -4.52
N CYS A 133 21.33 7.12 -4.05
CA CYS A 133 20.16 7.00 -4.93
C CYS A 133 19.83 8.34 -5.60
N ALA A 134 19.94 9.46 -4.87
CA ALA A 134 19.70 10.79 -5.44
C ALA A 134 20.76 11.17 -6.49
N GLU A 135 22.01 10.73 -6.32
CA GLU A 135 23.04 10.87 -7.36
C GLU A 135 22.75 10.01 -8.60
N ALA A 136 22.05 8.88 -8.43
CA ALA A 136 21.74 7.93 -9.48
C ALA A 136 20.48 8.26 -10.30
N ILE A 137 19.57 9.09 -9.76
CA ILE A 137 18.32 9.56 -10.39
C ILE A 137 18.63 10.78 -11.25
#